data_AF-A0A8T6I1F6-F1
#
_entry.id   AF-A0A8T6I1F6-F1
#
_cell.length_a   1.000
_cell.length_b   1.000
_cell.length_c   1.000
_cell.angle_alpha   90.00
_cell.angle_beta   90.00
_cell.angle_gamma   90.00
#
_symmetry.space_group_name_H-M   'P 1'
#
loop_
_entity.id
_entity.type
_entity.pdbx_description
1 polymer ?
#
loop_
_entity_poly.entity_id
_entity_poly.type
_entity_poly.pdbx_seq_one_letter_code
_entity_poly.pdbx_strand_id
1 'polypeptide(L)'
;MFAMTRPLTGIAVCVVLAGCVQMPPPPTPVQIQSVQTREYEESKQVVFASVMSVFQDLGYIVNSADLATGFITTEGLATGEIGILEWLLNTSQVSQTRATAFIEEVDDKTRVRLNFVETWQESRGDGQARRRDRPILEGEVYENAFDRIENAIFVRSG
;
A
#
# COMPACT_ATOMS: atom_id res chain seq x y z
N MET A 1 13.51 71.76 19.51
CA MET A 1 12.80 72.15 18.28
C MET A 1 13.22 71.18 17.18
N PHE A 2 12.47 70.08 16.99
CA PHE A 2 12.65 69.13 15.89
C PHE A 2 11.27 68.58 15.52
N ALA A 3 10.96 68.64 14.23
CA ALA A 3 9.69 68.28 13.63
C ALA A 3 9.49 66.76 13.59
N MET A 4 8.24 66.30 13.71
CA MET A 4 7.85 65.02 13.12
C MET A 4 6.54 65.23 12.34
N THR A 5 6.63 64.86 11.08
CA THR A 5 5.71 65.03 9.98
C THR A 5 4.70 63.89 9.89
N ARG A 6 3.41 64.26 9.82
CA ARG A 6 2.37 63.77 8.88
C ARG A 6 1.89 62.29 8.90
N PRO A 7 0.63 62.09 8.44
CA PRO A 7 -0.30 61.01 8.81
C PRO A 7 -0.31 59.88 7.78
N LEU A 8 -1.00 58.76 8.06
CA LEU A 8 -1.83 58.02 7.10
C LEU A 8 -2.37 56.75 7.75
N THR A 9 -3.59 56.85 8.29
CA THR A 9 -4.42 55.72 8.70
C THR A 9 -4.90 55.02 7.43
N GLY A 10 -4.16 54.01 6.97
CA GLY A 10 -4.56 53.11 5.88
C GLY A 10 -4.79 51.71 6.43
N ILE A 11 -6.02 51.42 6.86
CA ILE A 11 -6.40 50.06 7.30
C ILE A 11 -6.57 49.21 6.02
N ALA A 12 -5.57 48.37 5.76
CA ALA A 12 -5.62 47.36 4.71
C ALA A 12 -6.54 46.22 5.15
N VAL A 13 -7.69 46.10 4.49
CA VAL A 13 -8.62 44.98 4.65
C VAL A 13 -8.03 43.77 3.93
N CYS A 14 -7.44 42.84 4.68
CA CYS A 14 -7.11 41.50 4.19
C CYS A 14 -8.36 40.61 4.29
N VAL A 15 -9.09 40.49 3.19
CA VAL A 15 -10.14 39.47 3.01
C VAL A 15 -9.44 38.12 2.87
N VAL A 16 -9.41 37.34 3.94
CA VAL A 16 -8.96 35.95 3.91
C VAL A 16 -10.04 35.13 3.22
N LEU A 17 -9.81 34.79 1.96
CA LEU A 17 -10.58 33.78 1.24
C LEU A 17 -10.31 32.42 1.90
N ALA A 18 -11.17 32.03 2.84
CA ALA A 18 -11.26 30.66 3.31
C ALA A 18 -11.87 29.81 2.18
N GLY A 19 -11.02 29.28 1.30
CA GLY A 19 -11.42 28.24 0.37
C GLY A 19 -11.78 26.98 1.15
N CYS A 20 -13.03 26.52 1.03
CA CYS A 20 -13.43 25.20 1.48
C CYS A 20 -12.65 24.17 0.65
N VAL A 21 -11.63 23.57 1.24
CA VAL A 21 -11.04 22.33 0.72
C VAL A 21 -12.12 21.26 0.82
N GLN A 22 -12.85 21.01 -0.27
CA GLN A 22 -13.74 19.85 -0.38
C GLN A 22 -12.87 18.61 -0.28
N MET A 23 -13.09 17.81 0.77
CA MET A 23 -12.45 16.50 0.88
C MET A 23 -12.92 15.63 -0.29
N PRO A 24 -12.01 14.96 -1.02
CA PRO A 24 -12.38 14.07 -2.10
C PRO A 24 -13.37 13.00 -1.60
N PRO A 25 -14.39 12.64 -2.39
CA PRO A 25 -15.28 11.55 -2.03
C PRO A 25 -14.48 10.25 -1.86
N PRO A 26 -14.87 9.37 -0.93
CA PRO A 26 -14.24 8.07 -0.81
C PRO A 26 -14.38 7.29 -2.13
N PRO A 27 -13.33 6.57 -2.57
CA PRO A 27 -13.33 5.88 -3.85
C PRO A 27 -14.45 4.83 -3.91
N THR A 28 -15.08 4.70 -5.07
CA THR A 28 -16.11 3.68 -5.28
C THR A 28 -15.49 2.28 -5.39
N PRO A 29 -16.23 1.19 -5.07
CA PRO A 29 -15.70 -0.17 -5.17
C PRO A 29 -15.15 -0.53 -6.57
N VAL A 30 -15.77 0.00 -7.63
CA VAL A 30 -15.32 -0.20 -9.01
C VAL A 30 -13.97 0.49 -9.26
N GLN A 31 -13.80 1.69 -8.71
CA GLN A 31 -12.56 2.45 -8.82
C GLN A 31 -11.40 1.77 -8.08
N ILE A 32 -11.69 1.16 -6.93
CA ILE A 32 -10.74 0.31 -6.20
C ILE A 32 -10.34 -0.92 -7.04
N GLN A 33 -11.30 -1.57 -7.69
CA GLN A 33 -10.97 -2.73 -8.54
C GLN A 33 -10.10 -2.36 -9.73
N SER A 34 -10.32 -1.19 -10.34
CA SER A 34 -9.50 -0.74 -11.47
C SER A 34 -8.05 -0.46 -11.09
N VAL A 35 -7.77 -0.03 -9.85
CA VAL A 35 -6.38 0.15 -9.40
C VAL A 35 -5.75 -1.15 -8.95
N GLN A 36 -6.54 -2.14 -8.54
CA GLN A 36 -6.05 -3.43 -8.06
C GLN A 36 -5.75 -4.45 -9.18
N THR A 37 -6.10 -4.14 -10.43
CA THR A 37 -6.11 -5.12 -11.52
C THR A 37 -5.36 -4.61 -12.75
N ARG A 38 -4.50 -5.45 -13.34
CA ARG A 38 -3.85 -5.23 -14.63
C ARG A 38 -3.91 -6.47 -15.50
N GLU A 39 -3.81 -6.28 -16.81
CA GLU A 39 -3.80 -7.35 -17.80
C GLU A 39 -2.51 -7.26 -18.62
N TYR A 40 -1.96 -8.43 -18.98
CA TYR A 40 -0.71 -8.58 -19.70
C TYR A 40 -0.88 -9.54 -20.89
N GLU A 41 -0.19 -9.28 -21.98
CA GLU A 41 -0.20 -10.08 -23.21
C GLU A 41 0.89 -11.17 -23.18
N GLU A 42 0.99 -11.86 -22.04
CA GLU A 42 2.02 -12.87 -21.78
C GLU A 42 1.41 -14.11 -21.12
N SER A 43 2.11 -15.24 -21.23
CA SER A 43 1.62 -16.50 -20.64
C SER A 43 1.51 -16.41 -19.11
N LYS A 44 0.53 -17.14 -18.55
CA LYS A 44 0.33 -17.22 -17.09
C LYS A 44 1.62 -17.58 -16.36
N GLN A 45 2.47 -18.44 -16.93
CA GLN A 45 3.72 -18.88 -16.31
C GLN A 45 4.75 -17.75 -16.22
N VAL A 46 4.90 -16.96 -17.29
CA VAL A 46 5.81 -15.80 -17.33
C VAL A 46 5.36 -14.75 -16.31
N VAL A 47 4.08 -14.37 -16.35
CA VAL A 47 3.52 -13.37 -15.44
C VAL A 47 3.60 -13.83 -13.98
N PHE A 48 3.22 -15.07 -13.68
CA PHE A 48 3.31 -15.62 -12.32
C PHE A 48 4.74 -15.59 -11.78
N ALA A 49 5.71 -16.03 -12.57
CA ALA A 49 7.12 -16.03 -12.17
C ALA A 49 7.65 -14.61 -11.96
N SER A 50 7.23 -13.63 -12.78
CA SER A 50 7.62 -12.24 -12.62
C SER A 50 7.01 -11.58 -11.38
N VAL A 51 5.73 -11.83 -11.09
CA VAL A 51 5.09 -11.38 -9.84
C VAL A 51 5.81 -11.97 -8.61
N MET A 52 6.17 -13.25 -8.67
CA MET A 52 6.93 -13.91 -7.61
C MET A 52 8.28 -13.23 -7.35
N SER A 53 9.04 -12.97 -8.42
CA SER A 53 10.34 -12.29 -8.32
C SER A 53 10.20 -10.89 -7.72
N VAL A 54 9.21 -10.10 -8.14
CA VAL A 54 8.97 -8.76 -7.58
C VAL A 54 8.70 -8.81 -6.09
N PHE A 55 7.88 -9.76 -5.61
CA PHE A 55 7.67 -9.91 -4.16
C PHE A 55 8.97 -10.25 -3.43
N GLN A 56 9.79 -11.14 -3.97
CA GLN A 56 11.07 -11.51 -3.37
C GLN A 56 12.07 -10.35 -3.36
N ASP A 57 12.16 -9.58 -4.44
CA ASP A 57 13.01 -8.39 -4.57
C ASP A 57 12.62 -7.29 -3.59
N LEU A 58 11.32 -7.17 -3.29
CA LEU A 58 10.78 -6.25 -2.28
C LEU A 58 10.95 -6.77 -0.84
N GLY A 59 11.54 -7.95 -0.64
CA GLY A 59 11.79 -8.53 0.68
C GLY A 59 10.56 -9.17 1.33
N TYR A 60 9.52 -9.46 0.55
CA TYR A 60 8.37 -10.23 1.05
C TYR A 60 8.72 -11.72 1.13
N ILE A 61 8.24 -12.36 2.19
CA ILE A 61 8.33 -13.79 2.40
C ILE A 61 7.11 -14.45 1.75
N VAL A 62 7.34 -15.44 0.88
CA VAL A 62 6.28 -16.18 0.21
C VAL A 62 5.74 -17.26 1.15
N ASN A 63 4.47 -17.15 1.52
CA ASN A 63 3.80 -18.10 2.42
C ASN A 63 3.18 -19.27 1.66
N SER A 64 2.53 -18.98 0.53
CA SER A 64 1.94 -19.99 -0.36
C SER A 64 1.89 -19.47 -1.77
N ALA A 65 2.15 -20.35 -2.73
CA ALA A 65 2.16 -20.07 -4.15
C ALA A 65 1.70 -21.30 -4.92
N ASP A 66 0.65 -21.16 -5.71
CA ASP A 66 0.09 -22.24 -6.51
C ASP A 66 -0.18 -21.73 -7.92
N LEU A 67 0.55 -22.28 -8.91
CA LEU A 67 0.45 -21.89 -10.31
C LEU A 67 -0.89 -22.31 -10.94
N ALA A 68 -1.46 -23.44 -10.51
CA ALA A 68 -2.73 -23.93 -11.04
C ALA A 68 -3.86 -22.98 -10.66
N THR A 69 -3.96 -22.64 -9.37
CA THR A 69 -4.96 -21.68 -8.88
C THR A 69 -4.58 -20.23 -9.20
N GLY A 70 -3.30 -19.93 -9.41
CA GLY A 70 -2.80 -18.58 -9.64
C GLY A 70 -2.69 -17.73 -8.39
N PHE A 71 -2.86 -18.31 -7.20
CA PHE A 71 -2.75 -17.58 -5.94
C PHE A 71 -1.30 -17.52 -5.46
N ILE A 72 -0.89 -16.32 -5.05
CA ILE A 72 0.34 -16.07 -4.31
C ILE A 72 -0.02 -15.28 -3.06
N THR A 73 0.45 -15.74 -1.90
CA THR A 73 0.29 -15.05 -0.62
C THR A 73 1.67 -14.78 -0.04
N THR A 74 1.90 -13.53 0.34
CA THR A 74 3.18 -13.09 0.88
C THR A 74 2.99 -12.18 2.09
N GLU A 75 4.00 -12.15 2.94
CA GLU A 75 4.07 -11.30 4.12
C GLU A 75 5.37 -10.51 4.09
N GLY A 76 5.25 -9.20 4.28
CA GLY A 76 6.37 -8.31 4.54
C GLY A 76 6.96 -8.59 5.93
N LEU A 77 8.17 -8.07 6.14
CA LEU A 77 8.89 -8.25 7.39
C LEU A 77 8.07 -7.69 8.57
N ALA A 78 8.02 -8.46 9.65
CA ALA A 78 7.50 -8.01 10.93
C ALA A 78 8.36 -6.87 11.46
N THR A 79 7.78 -5.67 11.54
CA THR A 79 8.39 -4.54 12.23
C THR A 79 7.73 -4.43 13.60
N GLY A 80 8.51 -4.65 14.66
CA GLY A 80 8.05 -4.47 16.04
C GLY A 80 9.13 -3.78 16.85
N GLU A 81 8.76 -2.69 17.54
CA GLU A 81 9.61 -2.08 18.55
C GLU A 81 9.26 -2.69 19.90
N ILE A 82 10.23 -3.30 20.57
CA ILE A 82 10.09 -3.72 21.98
C ILE A 82 10.73 -2.62 22.82
N GLY A 83 9.91 -1.67 23.28
CA GLY A 83 10.34 -0.67 24.23
C GLY A 83 10.46 -1.24 25.65
N ILE A 84 11.17 -0.52 26.52
CA ILE A 84 11.43 -0.92 27.92
C ILE A 84 10.14 -1.06 28.74
N LEU A 85 9.10 -0.30 28.38
CA LEU A 85 7.80 -0.33 29.04
C LEU A 85 7.00 -1.57 28.60
N GLU A 86 7.05 -1.89 27.31
CA GLU A 86 6.42 -3.05 26.70
C GLU A 86 7.02 -4.36 27.23
N TRP A 87 8.35 -4.39 27.40
CA TRP A 87 9.05 -5.51 28.05
C TRP A 87 8.64 -5.68 29.52
N LEU A 88 8.55 -4.59 30.28
CA LEU A 88 8.12 -4.62 31.69
C LEU A 88 6.65 -5.10 31.84
N LEU A 89 5.81 -4.77 30.87
CA LEU A 89 4.39 -5.13 30.84
C LEU A 89 4.11 -6.46 30.10
N ASN A 90 5.15 -7.17 29.64
CA ASN A 90 5.07 -8.39 28.85
C ASN A 90 4.06 -8.28 27.68
N THR A 91 4.13 -7.17 26.97
CA THR A 91 3.31 -6.89 25.78
C THR A 91 4.21 -6.67 24.57
N SER A 92 3.78 -7.09 23.39
CA SER A 92 4.53 -6.94 22.14
C SER A 92 3.63 -6.43 21.03
N GLN A 93 4.08 -5.44 20.27
CA GLN A 93 3.37 -4.90 19.10
C GLN A 93 4.16 -5.20 17.83
N VAL A 94 3.52 -5.86 16.87
CA VAL A 94 4.12 -6.21 15.58
C VAL A 94 3.22 -5.67 14.47
N SER A 95 3.81 -4.96 13.50
CA SER A 95 3.16 -4.55 12.26
C SER A 95 3.71 -5.35 11.08
N GLN A 96 2.83 -5.81 10.19
CA GLN A 96 3.16 -6.56 8.99
C GLN A 96 2.26 -6.18 7.83
N THR A 97 2.80 -6.12 6.63
CA THR A 97 2.01 -5.96 5.39
C THR A 97 1.82 -7.31 4.72
N ARG A 98 0.58 -7.76 4.57
CA ARG A 98 0.23 -8.92 3.73
C ARG A 98 -0.05 -8.48 2.32
N ALA A 99 0.50 -9.20 1.35
CA ALA A 99 0.12 -9.06 -0.04
C ALA A 99 -0.47 -10.38 -0.57
N THR A 100 -1.46 -10.27 -1.44
CA THR A 100 -2.03 -11.40 -2.17
C THR A 100 -2.11 -11.04 -3.63
N ALA A 101 -1.59 -11.92 -4.49
CA ALA A 101 -1.78 -11.83 -5.93
C ALA A 101 -2.65 -12.99 -6.40
N PHE A 102 -3.55 -12.69 -7.32
CA PHE A 102 -4.33 -13.67 -8.06
C PHE A 102 -4.06 -13.48 -9.56
N ILE A 103 -3.55 -14.53 -10.19
CA ILE A 103 -3.16 -14.53 -11.59
C ILE A 103 -4.04 -15.54 -12.33
N GLU A 104 -4.84 -15.07 -13.29
CA GLU A 104 -5.71 -15.90 -14.10
C GLU A 104 -5.50 -15.62 -15.59
N GLU A 105 -5.74 -16.63 -16.42
CA GLU A 105 -5.75 -16.47 -17.87
C GLU A 105 -7.20 -16.24 -18.30
N VAL A 106 -7.44 -15.15 -19.01
CA VAL A 106 -8.75 -14.78 -19.55
C VAL A 106 -8.58 -14.45 -21.02
N ASP A 107 -9.19 -15.27 -21.86
CA ASP A 107 -9.01 -15.26 -23.31
C ASP A 107 -7.52 -15.38 -23.68
N ASP A 108 -6.97 -14.42 -24.41
CA ASP A 108 -5.55 -14.38 -24.82
C ASP A 108 -4.68 -13.53 -23.88
N LYS A 109 -5.18 -13.17 -22.70
CA LYS A 109 -4.49 -12.28 -21.75
C LYS A 109 -4.38 -12.90 -20.37
N THR A 110 -3.32 -12.54 -19.66
CA THR A 110 -3.17 -12.88 -18.25
C THR A 110 -3.56 -11.68 -17.40
N ARG A 111 -4.55 -11.86 -16.53
CA ARG A 111 -5.00 -10.86 -15.56
C ARG A 111 -4.32 -11.09 -14.22
N VAL A 112 -3.80 -10.01 -13.64
CA VAL A 112 -3.20 -9.98 -12.31
C VAL A 112 -4.02 -9.05 -11.44
N ARG A 113 -4.49 -9.58 -10.30
CA ARG A 113 -5.12 -8.79 -9.25
C ARG A 113 -4.25 -8.81 -8.00
N LEU A 114 -3.93 -7.63 -7.47
CA LEU A 114 -3.18 -7.45 -6.23
C LEU A 114 -4.11 -6.98 -5.10
N ASN A 115 -3.79 -7.39 -3.88
CA ASN A 115 -4.43 -6.91 -2.67
C ASN A 115 -3.38 -6.76 -1.57
N PHE A 116 -3.36 -5.59 -0.93
CA PHE A 116 -2.44 -5.29 0.17
C PHE A 116 -3.23 -4.99 1.45
N VAL A 117 -2.83 -5.61 2.55
CA VAL A 117 -3.48 -5.48 3.87
C VAL A 117 -2.43 -5.27 4.94
N GLU A 118 -2.47 -4.13 5.60
CA GLU A 118 -1.66 -3.87 6.78
C GLU A 118 -2.28 -4.56 8.00
N THR A 119 -1.46 -5.22 8.80
CA THR A 119 -1.88 -5.96 9.98
C THR A 119 -1.08 -5.54 11.19
N TRP A 120 -1.78 -5.09 12.22
CA TRP A 120 -1.22 -4.83 13.54
C TRP A 120 -1.64 -5.93 14.49
N GLN A 121 -0.65 -6.53 15.16
CA GLN A 121 -0.86 -7.54 16.18
C GLN A 121 -0.26 -7.08 17.50
N GLU A 122 -1.11 -6.87 18.52
CA GLU A 122 -0.73 -6.62 19.90
C GLU A 122 -0.91 -7.94 20.68
N SER A 123 0.16 -8.49 21.24
CA SER A 123 0.08 -9.71 22.06
C SER A 123 0.42 -9.35 23.51
N ARG A 124 -0.40 -9.80 24.46
CA ARG A 124 -0.17 -9.65 25.91
C ARG A 124 0.22 -10.99 26.52
N GLY A 125 1.01 -10.96 27.59
CA GLY A 125 1.53 -12.14 28.30
C GLY A 125 0.53 -13.21 28.77
N ASP A 126 -0.77 -12.93 28.71
CA ASP A 126 -1.89 -13.84 29.02
C ASP A 126 -2.41 -14.60 27.78
N GLY A 127 -1.67 -14.59 26.66
CA GLY A 127 -2.07 -15.25 25.41
C GLY A 127 -3.15 -14.51 24.60
N GLN A 128 -3.58 -13.34 25.05
CA GLN A 128 -4.53 -12.49 24.33
C GLN A 128 -3.79 -11.72 23.22
N ALA A 129 -4.10 -12.04 21.96
CA ALA A 129 -3.63 -11.31 20.80
C ALA A 129 -4.78 -10.49 20.18
N ARG A 130 -4.61 -9.17 20.07
CA ARG A 130 -5.49 -8.29 19.31
C ARG A 130 -4.90 -8.04 17.93
N ARG A 131 -5.58 -8.56 16.92
CA ARG A 131 -5.23 -8.33 15.52
C ARG A 131 -6.17 -7.30 14.89
N ARG A 132 -5.63 -6.32 14.20
CA ARG A 132 -6.36 -5.36 13.36
C ARG A 132 -5.80 -5.40 11.95
N ASP A 133 -6.69 -5.48 10.98
CA ASP A 133 -6.36 -5.54 9.55
C ASP A 133 -6.96 -4.33 8.84
N ARG A 134 -6.17 -3.59 8.06
CA ARG A 134 -6.65 -2.46 7.23
C ARG A 134 -6.20 -2.65 5.77
N PRO A 135 -7.12 -2.57 4.80
CA PRO A 135 -6.75 -2.62 3.40
C PRO A 135 -6.02 -1.35 2.98
N ILE A 136 -4.96 -1.52 2.18
CA ILE A 136 -4.22 -0.46 1.51
C ILE A 136 -4.90 -0.23 0.15
N LEU A 137 -5.38 1.00 -0.07
CA LEU A 137 -6.18 1.39 -1.25
C LEU A 137 -5.53 2.53 -2.04
N GLU A 138 -4.34 2.95 -1.62
CA GLU A 138 -3.55 4.01 -2.21
C GLU A 138 -3.08 3.61 -3.61
N GLY A 139 -3.58 4.29 -4.65
CA GLY A 139 -3.31 3.94 -6.06
C GLY A 139 -1.81 3.90 -6.39
N GLU A 140 -1.02 4.80 -5.81
CA GLU A 140 0.44 4.85 -6.00
C GLU A 140 1.14 3.54 -5.61
N VAL A 141 0.68 2.84 -4.57
CA VAL A 141 1.25 1.55 -4.15
C VAL A 141 1.03 0.48 -5.23
N TYR A 142 -0.16 0.47 -5.82
CA TYR A 142 -0.50 -0.47 -6.89
C TYR A 142 0.22 -0.14 -8.19
N GLU A 143 0.29 1.14 -8.56
CA GLU A 143 1.02 1.60 -9.75
C GLU A 143 2.50 1.18 -9.67
N ASN A 144 3.18 1.50 -8.56
CA ASN A 144 4.58 1.10 -8.36
C ASN A 144 4.77 -0.42 -8.40
N ALA A 145 3.83 -1.19 -7.85
CA ALA A 145 3.90 -2.66 -7.89
C ALA A 145 3.74 -3.18 -9.32
N PHE A 146 2.78 -2.67 -10.08
CA PHE A 146 2.54 -3.08 -11.46
C PHE A 146 3.67 -2.67 -12.41
N ASP A 147 4.26 -1.49 -12.23
CA ASP A 147 5.42 -1.04 -13.01
C ASP A 147 6.61 -2.00 -12.83
N ARG A 148 6.84 -2.47 -11.59
CA ARG A 148 7.90 -3.46 -11.31
C ARG A 148 7.59 -4.81 -11.94
N ILE A 149 6.33 -5.25 -11.90
CA ILE A 149 5.88 -6.50 -12.53
C ILE A 149 6.05 -6.42 -14.04
N GLU A 150 5.67 -5.32 -14.68
CA GLU A 150 5.83 -5.10 -16.11
C GLU A 150 7.30 -5.15 -16.53
N ASN A 151 8.18 -4.47 -15.79
CA ASN A 151 9.62 -4.56 -16.02
C ASN A 151 10.16 -5.99 -15.87
N ALA A 152 9.71 -6.73 -14.85
CA ALA A 152 10.13 -8.11 -14.63
C ALA A 152 9.60 -9.07 -15.70
N ILE A 153 8.39 -8.82 -16.24
CA ILE A 153 7.84 -9.53 -17.39
C ILE A 153 8.70 -9.27 -18.62
N PHE A 154 8.95 -8.00 -18.92
CA PHE A 154 9.75 -7.59 -20.08
C PHE A 154 11.15 -8.22 -20.09
N VAL A 155 11.83 -8.25 -18.93
CA VAL A 155 13.14 -8.90 -18.79
C VAL A 155 13.09 -10.41 -19.02
N ARG A 156 11.95 -11.05 -18.79
CA ARG A 156 11.77 -12.51 -18.92
C ARG A 156 11.30 -12.94 -20.31
N SER A 157 10.54 -12.09 -21.01
CA SER A 157 10.01 -12.38 -22.34
C SER A 157 10.91 -11.88 -23.49
N GLY A 158 11.86 -10.98 -23.21
CA GLY A 158 12.92 -10.57 -24.14
C GLY A 158 14.05 -11.59 -24.26
#